data_AF-A0A7J9XC04-F1
#
_entry.id   AF-A0A7J9XC04-F1
#
_cell.length_a   1.000
_cell.length_b   1.000
_cell.length_c   1.000
_cell.angle_alpha   90.00
_cell.angle_beta   90.00
_cell.angle_gamma   90.00
#
_symmetry.space_group_name_H-M   'P 1'
#
loop_
_entity.id
_entity.type
_entity.pdbx_description
1 polymer ?
#
loop_
_entity_poly.entity_id
_entity_poly.type
_entity_poly.pdbx_seq_one_letter_code
_entity_poly.pdbx_strand_id
1 'polypeptide(L)' 'MPSPDDQTALRIGDNIPMLITRRTTTDEAGRVLAMEETRYTADDTQLTYTLTPVKQTGRAR' A
#
# COMPACT_ATOMS: atom_id res chain seq x y z
N MET A 1 0.81 1.62 -13.69
CA MET A 1 1.84 1.52 -14.74
C MET A 1 3.06 2.31 -14.30
N PRO A 2 4.28 1.85 -14.60
CA PRO A 2 5.51 2.48 -14.15
C PRO A 2 5.76 3.80 -14.89
N SER A 3 6.17 4.83 -14.16
CA SER A 3 6.71 6.04 -14.77
C SER A 3 8.08 5.76 -15.41
N PRO A 4 8.62 6.66 -16.26
CA PRO A 4 9.99 6.53 -16.76
C PRO A 4 11.05 6.43 -15.64
N ASP A 5 10.82 7.12 -14.53
CA ASP A 5 11.69 7.03 -13.35
C ASP A 5 11.58 5.65 -12.68
N ASP A 6 10.37 5.09 -12.56
CA ASP A 6 10.17 3.74 -12.03
C ASP A 6 10.86 2.69 -12.92
N GLN A 7 10.75 2.83 -14.24
CA GLN A 7 11.42 1.95 -15.22
C GLN A 7 12.93 1.95 -15.02
N THR A 8 13.52 3.14 -14.84
CA THR A 8 14.96 3.31 -14.64
C THR A 8 15.40 2.76 -13.28
N ALA A 9 14.69 3.11 -12.20
CA ALA A 9 15.05 2.75 -10.84
C ALA A 9 14.89 1.24 -10.57
N LEU A 10 13.84 0.62 -11.13
CA LEU A 10 13.51 -0.78 -10.92
C LEU A 10 13.96 -1.70 -12.06
N ARG A 11 14.55 -1.13 -13.12
CA ARG A 11 15.04 -1.85 -14.31
C ARG A 11 13.97 -2.70 -14.98
N ILE A 12 12.78 -2.12 -15.13
CA ILE A 12 11.61 -2.79 -15.70
C ILE A 12 11.19 -2.17 -17.02
N GLY A 13 10.58 -2.99 -17.87
CA GLY A 13 10.06 -2.56 -19.16
C GLY A 13 8.82 -1.69 -19.05
N ASP A 14 8.42 -1.18 -20.21
CA ASP A 14 7.16 -0.48 -20.36
C ASP A 14 5.99 -1.47 -20.17
N ASN A 15 4.87 -0.96 -19.68
CA ASN A 15 3.64 -1.73 -19.46
C ASN A 15 3.69 -2.87 -18.41
N ILE A 16 4.70 -2.92 -17.54
CA ILE A 16 4.73 -3.88 -16.43
C ILE A 16 3.72 -3.46 -15.33
N PRO A 17 2.81 -4.33 -14.85
CA PRO A 17 1.94 -3.99 -13.74
C PRO A 17 2.73 -3.71 -12.45
N MET A 18 2.25 -2.75 -11.66
CA MET A 18 2.92 -2.25 -10.46
C MET A 18 2.06 -2.45 -9.23
N LEU A 19 2.66 -2.92 -8.13
CA LEU A 19 2.07 -2.85 -6.80
C LEU A 19 2.52 -1.55 -6.13
N ILE A 20 1.57 -0.65 -5.86
CA ILE A 20 1.84 0.63 -5.20
C ILE A 20 1.14 0.62 -3.84
N THR A 21 1.92 0.75 -2.77
CA THR A 21 1.40 0.84 -1.40
C THR A 21 1.64 2.23 -0.83
N ARG A 22 0.63 2.81 -0.18
CA ARG A 22 0.74 4.07 0.56
C ARG A 22 0.48 3.81 2.02
N ARG A 23 1.42 4.23 2.87
CA ARG A 23 1.29 4.20 4.32
C ARG A 23 1.27 5.61 4.86
N THR A 24 0.28 5.90 5.69
CA THR A 24 0.23 7.11 6.50
C THR A 24 0.49 6.71 7.95
N THR A 25 1.53 7.28 8.55
CA THR A 25 1.84 7.08 9.96
C THR A 25 1.28 8.26 10.74
N THR A 26 0.47 7.97 11.76
CA THR A 26 -0.13 8.99 12.63
C THR A 26 0.35 8.86 14.06
N ASP A 27 0.35 9.97 14.81
CA ASP A 27 0.52 9.94 16.26
C ASP A 27 -0.75 9.42 16.97
N GLU A 28 -0.70 9.33 18.30
CA GLU A 28 -1.82 8.90 19.14
C GLU A 28 -3.04 9.83 19.05
N ALA A 29 -2.83 11.09 18.67
CA ALA A 29 -3.89 12.08 18.45
C ALA A 29 -4.43 12.05 17.02
N GLY A 30 -3.97 11.11 16.18
CA GLY A 30 -4.37 10.96 14.79
C GLY A 30 -3.76 11.98 13.84
N ARG A 31 -2.77 12.77 14.28
CA ARG A 31 -2.06 13.72 13.42
C ARG A 31 -1.09 12.97 12.54
N VAL A 32 -1.06 13.34 11.25
CA VAL A 32 -0.14 12.72 10.29
C VAL A 32 1.29 13.13 10.60
N LEU A 33 2.15 12.14 10.81
CA LEU A 33 3.59 12.31 11.01
C LEU A 33 4.38 12.07 9.73
N ALA A 34 3.96 11.10 8.92
CA ALA A 34 4.62 10.75 7.68
C ALA A 34 3.65 10.14 6.66
N MET A 35 3.99 10.31 5.39
CA MET A 35 3.41 9.56 4.29
C MET A 35 4.54 8.91 3.50
N GLU A 36 4.42 7.61 3.30
CA GLU A 36 5.39 6.81 2.54
C GLU A 36 4.67 6.12 1.40
N GLU A 37 5.22 6.24 0.19
CA GLU A 37 4.75 5.49 -0.97
C GLU A 37 5.87 4.53 -1.36
N THR A 38 5.51 3.26 -1.55
CA THR A 38 6.42 2.22 -2.00
C THR A 38 5.88 1.60 -3.27
N ARG A 39 6.77 1.39 -4.23
CA ARG A 39 6.45 0.87 -5.55
C ARG A 39 7.27 -0.38 -5.81
N TYR A 40 6.60 -1.44 -6.21
CA TYR A 40 7.19 -2.73 -6.56
C TYR A 40 6.64 -3.23 -7.89
N THR A 41 7.40 -4.08 -8.56
CA THR A 41 6.90 -4.85 -9.70
C THR A 41 5.84 -5.84 -9.22
N ALA A 42 4.72 -5.97 -9.94
CA ALA A 42 3.69 -6.92 -9.55
C ALA A 42 4.04 -8.37 -9.93
N ASP A 43 4.99 -8.56 -10.86
CA ASP A 43 5.35 -9.89 -11.38
C ASP A 43 5.96 -10.80 -10.30
N ASP A 44 6.72 -10.22 -9.37
CA ASP A 44 7.45 -10.97 -8.32
C ASP A 44 7.06 -10.58 -6.89
N THR A 45 5.99 -9.79 -6.71
CA THR A 45 5.59 -9.29 -5.38
C THR A 45 4.15 -9.67 -5.05
N GLN A 46 3.96 -10.20 -3.84
CA GLN A 46 2.63 -10.49 -3.27
C GLN A 46 2.47 -9.81 -1.91
N LEU A 47 1.31 -9.16 -1.70
CA LEU A 47 0.90 -8.66 -0.40
C LEU A 47 -0.07 -9.62 0.27
N THR A 48 0.24 -10.08 1.48
CA THR A 48 -0.63 -10.93 2.28
C THR A 48 -1.05 -10.18 3.55
N TYR A 49 -2.34 -10.21 3.88
CA TYR A 49 -2.87 -9.61 5.11
C TYR A 49 -3.93 -10.52 5.72
N THR A 50 -4.02 -10.52 7.05
CA THR A 50 -5.06 -11.24 7.80
C THR A 50 -6.19 -10.29 8.13
N LEU A 51 -7.42 -10.69 7.80
CA LEU A 51 -8.62 -10.00 8.24
C LEU A 51 -9.17 -10.67 9.49
N THR A 52 -9.16 -9.94 10.61
CA THR A 52 -9.80 -10.39 11.84
C THR A 52 -11.20 -9.79 11.93
N PRO A 53 -12.27 -10.60 11.97
CA PRO A 53 -13.62 -10.08 12.15
C PRO A 53 -13.74 -9.33 13.48
N VAL A 54 -14.18 -8.08 13.44
CA VAL A 54 -14.50 -7.33 14.64
C VAL A 54 -15.96 -7.60 14.98
N LYS A 55 -16.23 -8.17 16.16
CA LYS A 55 -17.61 -8.40 16.63
C LYS A 55 -18.31 -7.06 16.72
N GLN A 56 -19.26 -6.81 15.81
CA GLN A 56 -20.08 -5.62 15.84
C GLN A 56 -20.93 -5.65 17.11
N THR A 57 -20.62 -4.82 18.10
CA THR A 57 -21.49 -4.60 19.27
C THR A 57 -22.71 -3.82 18.79
N GLY A 58 -23.71 -4.56 18.30
CA GLY A 58 -24.97 -4.02 17.84
C GLY A 58 -25.70 -3.27 18.95
N ARG A 59 -26.15 -2.06 18.61
CA ARG A 59 -27.06 -1.19 19.34
C ARG A 59 -28.39 -1.94 19.55
N ALA A 60 -28.77 -2.17 20.81
CA ALA A 60 -30.10 -2.67 21.15
C ALA A 60 -31.16 -1.68 20.62
N ARG A 61 -32.12 -2.21 19.87
CA ARG A 61 -33.35 -1.50 19.52
C ARG A 61 -34.31 -1.56 20.71
#